data_AF-A0A1V6IH22-F1
#
_entry.id   AF-A0A1V6IH22-F1
#
_cell.length_a   1.000
_cell.length_b   1.000
_cell.length_c   1.000
_cell.angle_alpha   90.00
_cell.angle_beta   90.00
_cell.angle_gamma   90.00
#
_symmetry.space_group_name_H-M   'P 1'
#
loop_
_entity.id
_entity.type
_entity.pdbx_description
1 polymer ?
#
loop_
_entity_poly.entity_id
_entity_poly.type
_entity_poly.pdbx_seq_one_letter_code
_entity_poly.pdbx_strand_id
1 'polypeptide(L)'
;MDKLTKHNVKKEDVIIELKDISKEYDGKTVVDDFNLYVKRGEFITFLGPSGCGKTTTLRMIAGFELPTTGTITLNGEDITKLPPYKRPVNTVFQRYALFPHLDVYDNIAFGLKLKKVKDTKNGKEVMRKLTSKEIDEKVVRALKMVDLEQFEARDIATLSGGQQQRVAIARAIVNEPEILLLDEPLGALDLKMRKEMQIELKDLHKRLGITFIYVTHDQEEALTMSDTIVVMNDGLIQQIGTPLDIYNEPKNPFVADFIGESNIYNATMAGKLKVKFLGATFDCVDDLPTNEKVDVVIRPEDIKIVAAGKGNVDGKIISRVFKGVHYEYDVQVGRKSEVIIQSTIEYPENEKVGLAVAPDDIHIMKKEVTTNVYADAWIDNKNRLMIGDNAFEIDITQLLKGSTVDEEGYLVGPDAKKYVLDDVDVVATIDFKDIELDDVIEEDAPMGQIISIIWLGDHYQVIVRTNDEEDFIVDSEYLWNEGDLVSIIIKPEDIKLKLKGELVPYEN
;
A
#
# COMPACT_ATOMS: atom_id res chain seq x y z
N MET A 1 -26.78 5.97 3.52
CA MET A 1 -26.77 6.75 2.27
C MET A 1 -25.48 6.43 1.58
N ASP A 2 -25.58 5.91 0.35
CA ASP A 2 -24.59 5.04 -0.28
C ASP A 2 -23.19 5.65 -0.44
N LYS A 3 -22.17 4.80 -0.23
CA LYS A 3 -20.77 5.02 -0.65
C LYS A 3 -20.62 5.28 -2.18
N LEU A 4 -21.72 5.22 -2.95
CA LEU A 4 -21.81 5.53 -4.39
C LEU A 4 -21.48 6.98 -4.77
N THR A 5 -21.49 7.95 -3.85
CA THR A 5 -21.33 9.38 -4.20
C THR A 5 -19.90 9.92 -4.22
N LYS A 6 -18.85 9.14 -3.92
CA LYS A 6 -17.46 9.64 -4.01
C LYS A 6 -16.76 9.37 -5.35
N HIS A 7 -17.33 8.52 -6.21
CA HIS A 7 -16.88 8.35 -7.58
C HIS A 7 -18.10 8.43 -8.49
N ASN A 8 -18.15 9.40 -9.42
CA ASN A 8 -19.21 9.56 -10.42
C ASN A 8 -19.26 8.36 -11.41
N VAL A 9 -19.54 7.16 -10.90
CA VAL A 9 -19.64 5.93 -11.69
C VAL A 9 -21.11 5.59 -11.82
N LYS A 10 -21.63 5.61 -13.05
CA LYS A 10 -22.97 5.08 -13.29
C LYS A 10 -22.91 3.58 -13.08
N LYS A 11 -23.91 3.03 -12.40
CA LYS A 11 -24.01 1.59 -12.12
C LYS A 11 -23.93 0.71 -13.39
N GLU A 12 -24.34 1.27 -14.53
CA GLU A 12 -24.31 0.63 -15.85
C GLU A 12 -22.89 0.43 -16.41
N ASP A 13 -21.92 1.22 -15.94
CA ASP A 13 -20.53 1.18 -16.41
C ASP A 13 -19.66 0.18 -15.59
N VAL A 14 -20.18 -0.35 -14.48
CA VAL A 14 -19.46 -1.26 -13.59
C VAL A 14 -19.53 -2.70 -14.13
N ILE A 15 -18.36 -3.29 -14.39
CA ILE A 15 -18.25 -4.69 -14.82
C ILE A 15 -18.01 -5.65 -13.64
N ILE A 16 -17.21 -5.24 -12.66
CA ILE A 16 -16.94 -6.00 -11.44
C ILE A 16 -17.20 -5.10 -10.22
N GLU A 17 -17.87 -5.66 -9.22
CA GLU A 17 -18.01 -5.07 -7.89
C GLU A 17 -17.52 -6.08 -6.84
N LEU A 18 -16.53 -5.66 -6.05
CA LEU A 18 -16.10 -6.32 -4.83
C LEU A 18 -16.71 -5.53 -3.67
N LYS A 19 -17.49 -6.21 -2.83
CA LYS A 19 -18.18 -5.58 -1.72
C LYS A 19 -17.90 -6.32 -0.42
N ASP A 20 -17.40 -5.58 0.56
CA ASP A 20 -17.09 -6.02 1.92
C ASP A 20 -16.27 -7.33 1.90
N ILE A 21 -15.29 -7.43 0.99
CA ILE A 21 -14.49 -8.66 0.79
C ILE A 21 -13.41 -8.73 1.88
N SER A 22 -13.48 -9.77 2.70
CA SER A 22 -12.36 -10.15 3.57
C SER A 22 -11.91 -11.58 3.31
N LYS A 23 -10.62 -11.83 3.52
CA LYS A 23 -10.00 -13.13 3.37
C LYS A 23 -9.07 -13.43 4.53
N GLU A 24 -9.36 -14.54 5.19
CA GLU A 24 -8.56 -15.08 6.29
C GLU A 24 -7.93 -16.42 5.91
N TYR A 25 -6.73 -16.65 6.44
CA TYR A 25 -6.01 -17.91 6.40
C TYR A 25 -5.58 -18.28 7.82
N ASP A 26 -6.07 -19.42 8.32
CA ASP A 26 -5.70 -19.94 9.65
C ASP A 26 -5.83 -18.90 10.78
N GLY A 27 -6.85 -18.04 10.70
CA GLY A 27 -7.11 -16.97 11.67
C GLY A 27 -6.40 -15.64 11.40
N LYS A 28 -5.49 -15.58 10.42
CA LYS A 28 -4.82 -14.34 9.99
C LYS A 28 -5.55 -13.70 8.81
N THR A 29 -5.92 -12.44 8.95
CA THR A 29 -6.53 -11.65 7.88
C THR A 29 -5.48 -11.21 6.86
N VAL A 30 -5.72 -11.46 5.58
CA VAL A 30 -4.82 -11.13 4.46
C VAL A 30 -5.41 -10.07 3.54
N VAL A 31 -6.74 -9.98 3.50
CA VAL A 31 -7.48 -8.91 2.83
C VAL A 31 -8.62 -8.53 3.76
N ASP A 32 -8.79 -7.25 4.04
CA ASP A 32 -9.86 -6.77 4.93
C ASP A 32 -10.64 -5.60 4.33
N ASP A 33 -11.95 -5.58 4.60
CA ASP A 33 -12.96 -4.63 4.10
C ASP A 33 -12.73 -4.13 2.66
N PHE A 34 -12.38 -5.05 1.75
CA PHE A 34 -11.97 -4.68 0.40
C PHE A 34 -13.20 -4.35 -0.45
N ASN A 35 -13.34 -3.07 -0.77
CA ASN A 35 -14.44 -2.51 -1.55
C ASN A 35 -13.92 -1.85 -2.83
N LEU A 36 -14.35 -2.35 -3.99
CA LEU A 36 -13.86 -1.87 -5.27
C LEU A 36 -14.92 -1.98 -6.38
N TYR A 37 -14.98 -0.93 -7.19
CA TYR A 37 -15.74 -0.89 -8.43
C TYR A 37 -14.79 -0.82 -9.61
N VAL A 38 -14.94 -1.73 -10.58
CA VAL A 38 -14.16 -1.73 -11.81
C VAL A 38 -15.08 -1.37 -12.97
N LYS A 39 -14.69 -0.39 -13.78
CA LYS A 39 -15.44 0.01 -14.96
C LYS A 39 -15.12 -0.91 -16.14
N ARG A 40 -16.08 -1.03 -17.06
CA ARG A 40 -15.89 -1.79 -18.30
C ARG A 40 -14.80 -1.14 -19.16
N GLY A 41 -13.81 -1.93 -19.59
CA GLY A 41 -12.73 -1.47 -20.46
C GLY A 41 -11.67 -0.63 -19.75
N GLU A 42 -11.65 -0.65 -18.43
CA GLU A 42 -10.64 0.03 -17.60
C GLU A 42 -9.40 -0.83 -17.43
N PHE A 43 -8.23 -0.21 -17.47
CA PHE A 43 -6.98 -0.81 -17.01
C PHE A 43 -6.78 -0.45 -15.54
N ILE A 44 -7.09 -1.38 -14.65
CA ILE A 44 -6.88 -1.24 -13.21
C ILE A 44 -5.66 -2.02 -12.73
N THR A 45 -4.84 -1.40 -11.91
CA THR A 45 -3.65 -2.03 -11.31
C THR A 45 -3.74 -2.07 -9.79
N PHE A 46 -3.53 -3.23 -9.21
CA PHE A 46 -3.28 -3.40 -7.78
C PHE A 46 -1.77 -3.29 -7.55
N LEU A 47 -1.40 -2.33 -6.72
CA LEU A 47 -0.03 -1.96 -6.43
C LEU A 47 0.17 -1.96 -4.92
N GLY A 48 1.34 -2.42 -4.45
CA GLY A 48 1.65 -2.46 -3.03
C GLY A 48 2.80 -3.41 -2.70
N PRO A 49 3.27 -3.44 -1.44
CA PRO A 49 4.36 -4.29 -0.98
C PRO A 49 4.09 -5.79 -1.17
N SER A 50 5.13 -6.62 -1.09
CA SER A 50 4.95 -8.07 -1.09
C SER A 50 4.09 -8.51 0.10
N GLY A 51 3.16 -9.42 -0.12
CA GLY A 51 2.29 -9.95 0.95
C GLY A 51 1.05 -9.12 1.29
N CYS A 52 0.84 -7.92 0.74
CA CYS A 52 -0.32 -7.08 1.06
C CYS A 52 -1.69 -7.54 0.50
N GLY A 53 -1.78 -8.77 -0.05
CA GLY A 53 -3.05 -9.35 -0.51
C GLY A 53 -3.42 -9.17 -1.99
N LYS A 54 -2.60 -8.51 -2.83
CA LYS A 54 -2.91 -8.27 -4.26
C LYS A 54 -3.25 -9.53 -5.05
N THR A 55 -2.36 -10.53 -5.02
CA THR A 55 -2.54 -11.80 -5.73
C THR A 55 -3.71 -12.60 -5.16
N THR A 56 -3.94 -12.54 -3.84
CA THR A 56 -5.11 -13.13 -3.17
C THR A 56 -6.41 -12.51 -3.70
N THR A 57 -6.49 -11.18 -3.79
CA THR A 57 -7.64 -10.49 -4.38
C THR A 57 -7.85 -10.88 -5.85
N LEU A 58 -6.80 -10.92 -6.66
CA LEU A 58 -6.88 -11.36 -8.06
C LEU A 58 -7.39 -12.80 -8.19
N ARG A 59 -6.91 -13.71 -7.34
CA ARG A 59 -7.34 -15.11 -7.29
C ARG A 59 -8.79 -15.27 -6.83
N MET A 60 -9.26 -14.42 -5.93
CA MET A 60 -10.67 -14.37 -5.55
C MET A 60 -11.56 -13.94 -6.71
N ILE A 61 -11.13 -12.97 -7.54
CA ILE A 61 -11.84 -12.57 -8.78
C ILE A 61 -11.81 -13.70 -9.83
N ALA A 62 -10.69 -14.41 -9.95
CA ALA A 62 -10.54 -15.56 -10.84
C ALA A 62 -11.28 -16.82 -10.35
N GLY A 63 -11.66 -16.88 -9.07
CA GLY A 63 -12.32 -18.02 -8.44
C GLY A 63 -11.39 -19.14 -8.01
N PHE A 64 -10.07 -18.93 -8.03
CA PHE A 64 -9.11 -19.89 -7.48
C PHE A 64 -9.13 -19.90 -5.96
N GLU A 65 -9.54 -18.79 -5.35
CA GLU A 65 -9.77 -18.65 -3.92
C GLU A 65 -11.19 -18.14 -3.69
N LEU A 66 -11.78 -18.51 -2.55
CA LEU A 66 -13.08 -17.99 -2.11
C LEU A 66 -12.84 -16.98 -0.99
N PRO A 67 -13.54 -15.82 -1.00
CA PRO A 67 -13.49 -14.90 0.11
C PRO A 67 -14.10 -15.56 1.37
N THR A 68 -13.64 -15.14 2.55
CA THR A 68 -14.21 -15.57 3.82
C THR A 68 -15.57 -14.90 4.02
N THR A 69 -15.66 -13.60 3.70
CA THR A 69 -16.86 -12.78 3.78
C THR A 69 -16.97 -11.87 2.55
N GLY A 70 -18.15 -11.28 2.32
CA GLY A 70 -18.38 -10.37 1.20
C GLY A 70 -18.83 -11.07 -0.09
N THR A 71 -18.99 -10.26 -1.13
CA THR A 71 -19.55 -10.70 -2.42
C THR A 71 -18.78 -10.12 -3.60
N ILE A 72 -18.58 -10.94 -4.63
CA ILE A 72 -18.02 -10.54 -5.92
C ILE A 72 -19.12 -10.67 -6.96
N THR A 73 -19.48 -9.56 -7.59
CA THR A 73 -20.44 -9.57 -8.70
C THR A 73 -19.75 -9.21 -10.02
N LEU A 74 -20.22 -9.83 -11.11
CA LEU A 74 -19.80 -9.56 -12.48
C LEU A 74 -21.03 -9.28 -13.31
N ASN A 75 -21.08 -8.11 -13.98
CA ASN A 75 -22.28 -7.63 -14.68
C ASN A 75 -23.55 -7.64 -13.78
N GLY A 76 -23.38 -7.44 -12.48
CA GLY A 76 -24.44 -7.48 -11.47
C GLY A 76 -24.88 -8.89 -11.04
N GLU A 77 -24.30 -9.96 -11.59
CA GLU A 77 -24.54 -11.33 -11.16
C GLU A 77 -23.50 -11.78 -10.12
N ASP A 78 -23.93 -12.40 -9.03
CA ASP A 78 -23.02 -12.94 -8.00
C ASP A 78 -22.22 -14.13 -8.56
N ILE A 79 -20.90 -13.97 -8.60
CA ILE A 79 -19.95 -14.98 -9.05
C ILE A 79 -19.10 -15.56 -7.91
N THR A 80 -19.35 -15.15 -6.67
CA THR A 80 -18.52 -15.43 -5.48
C THR A 80 -18.19 -16.92 -5.36
N LYS A 81 -19.20 -17.79 -5.53
CA LYS A 81 -19.07 -19.25 -5.41
C LYS A 81 -18.83 -19.98 -6.73
N LEU A 82 -18.72 -19.25 -7.84
CA LEU A 82 -18.45 -19.88 -9.13
C LEU A 82 -16.99 -20.35 -9.20
N PRO A 83 -16.73 -21.59 -9.64
CA PRO A 83 -15.36 -22.06 -9.86
C PRO A 83 -14.75 -21.40 -11.10
N PRO A 84 -13.41 -21.39 -11.25
CA PRO A 84 -12.71 -20.64 -12.31
C PRO A 84 -13.21 -20.95 -13.72
N TYR A 85 -13.43 -22.23 -14.04
CA TYR A 85 -13.85 -22.68 -15.37
C TYR A 85 -15.28 -22.24 -15.77
N LYS A 86 -16.06 -21.69 -14.84
CA LYS A 86 -17.39 -21.11 -15.11
C LYS A 86 -17.38 -19.59 -15.13
N ARG A 87 -16.28 -18.94 -14.75
CA ARG A 87 -16.18 -17.48 -14.75
C ARG A 87 -15.81 -16.98 -16.14
N PRO A 88 -16.42 -15.89 -16.62
CA PRO A 88 -16.12 -15.30 -17.93
C PRO A 88 -14.84 -14.44 -17.90
N VAL A 89 -13.79 -14.94 -17.25
CA VAL A 89 -12.50 -14.24 -17.06
C VAL A 89 -11.35 -15.17 -17.44
N ASN A 90 -10.25 -14.59 -17.93
CA ASN A 90 -9.04 -15.34 -18.23
C ASN A 90 -7.85 -14.77 -17.46
N THR A 91 -6.94 -15.64 -17.01
CA THR A 91 -5.80 -15.26 -16.18
C THR A 91 -4.47 -15.59 -16.85
N VAL A 92 -3.52 -14.65 -16.81
CA VAL A 92 -2.10 -14.86 -17.09
C VAL A 92 -1.35 -14.85 -15.76
N PHE A 93 -0.61 -15.93 -15.48
CA PHE A 93 0.13 -16.11 -14.23
C PHE A 93 1.60 -15.63 -14.35
N GLN A 94 2.23 -15.34 -13.21
CA GLN A 94 3.60 -14.81 -13.05
C GLN A 94 4.70 -15.61 -13.79
N ARG A 95 4.51 -16.90 -14.06
CA ARG A 95 5.45 -17.75 -14.84
C ARG A 95 4.90 -18.17 -16.20
N TYR A 96 3.92 -17.44 -16.72
CA TYR A 96 3.18 -17.68 -17.96
C TYR A 96 2.36 -18.99 -17.99
N ALA A 97 2.72 -19.99 -17.19
CA ALA A 97 2.10 -21.30 -17.09
C ALA A 97 1.84 -21.93 -18.47
N LEU A 98 2.78 -21.75 -19.42
CA LEU A 98 2.70 -22.37 -20.73
C LEU A 98 2.89 -23.88 -20.62
N PHE A 99 2.23 -24.63 -21.49
CA PHE A 99 2.38 -26.07 -21.56
C PHE A 99 3.67 -26.40 -22.30
N PRO A 100 4.71 -26.93 -21.61
CA PRO A 100 6.04 -27.09 -22.21
C PRO A 100 6.10 -28.22 -23.25
N HIS A 101 5.09 -29.09 -23.30
CA HIS A 101 4.98 -30.22 -24.23
C HIS A 101 4.13 -29.88 -25.46
N LEU A 102 3.64 -28.64 -25.58
CA LEU A 102 2.85 -28.16 -26.70
C LEU A 102 3.61 -27.04 -27.42
N ASP A 103 3.43 -26.91 -28.73
CA ASP A 103 3.94 -25.77 -29.49
C ASP A 103 3.11 -24.49 -29.22
N VAL A 104 3.49 -23.38 -29.86
CA VAL A 104 2.77 -22.10 -29.75
C VAL A 104 1.31 -22.24 -30.16
N TYR A 105 1.03 -22.88 -31.29
CA TYR A 105 -0.33 -23.05 -31.79
C TYR A 105 -1.18 -23.83 -30.79
N ASP A 106 -0.69 -24.98 -30.31
CA ASP A 106 -1.44 -25.86 -29.41
C ASP A 106 -1.62 -25.24 -28.02
N ASN A 107 -0.66 -24.44 -27.54
CA ASN A 107 -0.82 -23.64 -26.33
C ASN A 107 -2.01 -22.68 -26.44
N ILE A 108 -2.10 -21.94 -27.55
CA ILE A 108 -3.16 -20.95 -27.78
C ILE A 108 -4.49 -21.66 -28.07
N ALA A 109 -4.49 -22.70 -28.90
CA ALA A 109 -5.68 -23.43 -29.31
C ALA A 109 -6.32 -24.25 -28.18
N PHE A 110 -5.60 -24.54 -27.10
CA PHE A 110 -6.05 -25.45 -26.02
C PHE A 110 -7.45 -25.10 -25.49
N GLY A 111 -7.69 -23.84 -25.14
CA GLY A 111 -8.98 -23.38 -24.62
C GLY A 111 -10.11 -23.51 -25.66
N LEU A 112 -9.82 -23.23 -26.93
CA LEU A 112 -10.79 -23.32 -28.03
C LEU A 112 -11.22 -24.77 -28.30
N LYS A 113 -10.31 -25.75 -28.16
CA LYS A 113 -10.61 -27.18 -28.34
C LYS A 113 -11.65 -27.69 -27.32
N LEU A 114 -11.74 -27.04 -26.16
CA LEU A 114 -12.69 -27.34 -25.09
C LEU A 114 -13.96 -26.51 -25.17
N LYS A 115 -13.89 -25.32 -25.78
CA LYS A 115 -15.00 -24.37 -25.90
C LYS A 115 -16.15 -24.99 -26.71
N LYS A 116 -17.36 -24.82 -26.19
CA LYS A 116 -18.60 -25.15 -26.89
C LYS A 116 -19.32 -23.86 -27.27
N VAL A 117 -19.82 -23.80 -28.50
CA VAL A 117 -20.60 -22.68 -29.02
C VAL A 117 -22.02 -23.11 -29.29
N LYS A 118 -22.96 -22.17 -29.14
CA LYS A 118 -24.35 -22.38 -29.55
C LYS A 118 -24.41 -22.58 -31.05
N ASP A 119 -25.20 -23.55 -31.47
CA ASP A 119 -25.50 -23.86 -32.86
C ASP A 119 -26.98 -24.21 -32.99
N THR A 120 -27.54 -23.99 -34.17
CA THR A 120 -28.95 -24.29 -34.42
C THR A 120 -29.07 -25.49 -35.32
N LYS A 121 -29.50 -26.62 -34.76
CA LYS A 121 -29.69 -27.86 -35.51
C LYS A 121 -31.15 -28.26 -35.48
N ASN A 122 -31.78 -28.36 -36.65
CA ASN A 122 -33.21 -28.67 -36.82
C ASN A 122 -34.14 -27.76 -35.99
N GLY A 123 -33.83 -26.46 -35.90
CA GLY A 123 -34.63 -25.48 -35.17
C GLY A 123 -34.49 -25.52 -33.63
N LYS A 124 -33.54 -26.28 -33.08
CA LYS A 124 -33.23 -26.32 -31.64
C LYS A 124 -31.81 -25.82 -31.37
N GLU A 125 -31.63 -25.07 -30.29
CA GLU A 125 -30.30 -24.68 -29.78
C GLU A 125 -29.57 -25.93 -29.26
N VAL A 126 -28.39 -26.20 -29.81
CA VAL A 126 -27.47 -27.25 -29.36
C VAL A 126 -26.08 -26.68 -29.15
N MET A 127 -25.32 -27.25 -28.22
CA MET A 127 -23.92 -26.86 -28.00
C MET A 127 -22.98 -27.76 -28.84
N ARG A 128 -22.19 -27.17 -29.74
CA ARG A 128 -21.18 -27.90 -30.53
C ARG A 128 -19.76 -27.44 -30.20
N LYS A 129 -18.77 -28.27 -30.53
CA LYS A 129 -17.36 -27.85 -30.52
C LYS A 129 -17.05 -26.94 -31.72
N LEU A 130 -16.03 -26.11 -31.57
CA LEU A 130 -15.45 -25.38 -32.69
C LEU A 130 -14.84 -26.36 -33.71
N THR A 131 -14.99 -26.04 -34.99
CA THR A 131 -14.32 -26.74 -36.09
C THR A 131 -12.84 -26.34 -36.14
N SER A 132 -11.98 -27.18 -36.72
CA SER A 132 -10.55 -26.86 -36.87
C SER A 132 -10.33 -25.51 -37.57
N LYS A 133 -11.12 -25.22 -38.60
CA LYS A 133 -11.06 -23.94 -39.32
C LYS A 133 -11.38 -22.73 -38.43
N GLU A 134 -12.41 -22.83 -37.59
CA GLU A 134 -12.75 -21.75 -36.64
C GLU A 134 -11.65 -21.56 -35.57
N ILE A 135 -11.00 -22.65 -35.17
CA ILE A 135 -9.86 -22.61 -34.25
C ILE A 135 -8.67 -21.91 -34.93
N ASP A 136 -8.30 -22.34 -36.13
CA ASP A 136 -7.21 -21.75 -36.93
C ASP A 136 -7.40 -20.24 -37.10
N GLU A 137 -8.59 -19.82 -37.52
CA GLU A 137 -8.90 -18.39 -37.72
C GLU A 137 -8.79 -17.57 -36.42
N LYS A 138 -9.10 -18.15 -35.26
CA LYS A 138 -8.96 -17.47 -33.97
C LYS A 138 -7.52 -17.45 -33.49
N VAL A 139 -6.76 -18.54 -33.67
CA VAL A 139 -5.34 -18.60 -33.30
C VAL A 139 -4.52 -17.62 -34.14
N VAL A 140 -4.71 -17.60 -35.46
CA VAL A 140 -4.02 -16.66 -36.37
C VAL A 140 -4.32 -15.21 -36.00
N ARG A 141 -5.58 -14.90 -35.66
CA ARG A 141 -5.96 -13.56 -35.16
C ARG A 141 -5.27 -13.22 -33.85
N ALA A 142 -5.22 -14.15 -32.89
CA ALA A 142 -4.56 -13.94 -31.61
C ALA A 142 -3.05 -13.70 -31.77
N LEU A 143 -2.38 -14.50 -32.61
CA LEU A 143 -0.95 -14.32 -32.90
C LEU A 143 -0.66 -12.98 -33.57
N LYS A 144 -1.51 -12.55 -34.50
CA LYS A 144 -1.42 -11.22 -35.11
C LYS A 144 -1.60 -10.08 -34.11
N MET A 145 -2.43 -10.25 -33.07
CA MET A 145 -2.61 -9.21 -32.06
C MET A 145 -1.38 -9.01 -31.16
N VAL A 146 -0.55 -10.05 -31.01
CA VAL A 146 0.67 -10.02 -30.19
C VAL A 146 1.96 -9.99 -31.01
N ASP A 147 1.87 -9.74 -32.32
CA ASP A 147 2.98 -9.69 -33.28
C ASP A 147 3.87 -10.96 -33.29
N LEU A 148 3.22 -12.13 -33.26
CA LEU A 148 3.86 -13.45 -33.35
C LEU A 148 3.39 -14.25 -34.56
N GLU A 149 3.05 -13.60 -35.68
CA GLU A 149 2.77 -14.32 -36.92
C GLU A 149 3.95 -15.21 -37.33
N GLN A 150 3.68 -16.42 -37.85
CA GLN A 150 4.69 -17.41 -38.27
C GLN A 150 5.40 -18.17 -37.13
N PHE A 151 4.99 -17.96 -35.87
CA PHE A 151 5.54 -18.67 -34.72
C PHE A 151 4.75 -19.93 -34.34
N GLU A 152 3.68 -20.27 -35.08
CA GLU A 152 2.71 -21.31 -34.76
C GLU A 152 3.37 -22.65 -34.38
N ALA A 153 4.35 -23.09 -35.16
CA ALA A 153 5.01 -24.39 -35.02
C ALA A 153 6.26 -24.37 -34.12
N ARG A 154 6.57 -23.23 -33.46
CA ARG A 154 7.74 -23.14 -32.59
C ARG A 154 7.49 -23.80 -31.25
N ASP A 155 8.54 -24.42 -30.71
CA ASP A 155 8.56 -24.94 -29.35
C ASP A 155 8.73 -23.79 -28.34
N ILE A 156 7.95 -23.81 -27.25
CA ILE A 156 7.98 -22.79 -26.18
C ILE A 156 9.37 -22.63 -25.58
N ALA A 157 10.15 -23.71 -25.45
CA ALA A 157 11.50 -23.67 -24.88
C ALA A 157 12.50 -22.90 -25.76
N THR A 158 12.18 -22.67 -27.04
CA THR A 158 13.03 -21.92 -27.99
C THR A 158 12.73 -20.42 -28.02
N LEU A 159 11.68 -19.98 -27.32
CA LEU A 159 11.23 -18.59 -27.30
C LEU A 159 11.96 -17.76 -26.23
N SER A 160 12.16 -16.48 -26.49
CA SER A 160 12.60 -15.53 -25.46
C SER A 160 11.52 -15.30 -24.40
N GLY A 161 11.86 -14.75 -23.24
CA GLY A 161 10.89 -14.48 -22.17
C GLY A 161 9.71 -13.61 -22.62
N GLY A 162 9.97 -12.53 -23.37
CA GLY A 162 8.90 -11.69 -23.92
C GLY A 162 8.06 -12.38 -24.99
N GLN A 163 8.66 -13.28 -25.78
CA GLN A 163 7.89 -14.12 -26.72
C GLN A 163 6.99 -15.10 -25.99
N GLN A 164 7.48 -15.75 -24.93
CA GLN A 164 6.65 -16.62 -24.08
C GLN A 164 5.49 -15.84 -23.45
N GLN A 165 5.74 -14.62 -22.98
CA GLN A 165 4.69 -13.75 -22.46
C GLN A 165 3.63 -13.45 -23.51
N ARG A 166 4.03 -13.06 -24.73
CA ARG A 166 3.11 -12.82 -25.86
C ARG A 166 2.27 -14.05 -26.16
N VAL A 167 2.84 -15.25 -26.13
CA VAL A 167 2.09 -16.50 -26.29
C VAL A 167 1.08 -16.70 -25.16
N ALA A 168 1.44 -16.39 -23.91
CA ALA A 168 0.55 -16.50 -22.76
C ALA A 168 -0.62 -15.51 -22.84
N ILE A 169 -0.35 -14.27 -23.27
CA ILE A 169 -1.37 -13.25 -23.56
C ILE A 169 -2.26 -13.71 -24.70
N ALA A 170 -1.70 -14.19 -25.82
CA ALA A 170 -2.45 -14.72 -26.95
C ALA A 170 -3.41 -15.85 -26.52
N ARG A 171 -2.91 -16.79 -25.71
CA ARG A 171 -3.72 -17.87 -25.12
C ARG A 171 -4.84 -17.34 -24.24
N ALA A 172 -4.61 -16.26 -23.50
CA ALA A 172 -5.64 -15.67 -22.66
C ALA A 172 -6.71 -14.92 -23.48
N ILE A 173 -6.33 -14.18 -24.53
CA ILE A 173 -7.28 -13.37 -25.32
C ILE A 173 -8.01 -14.18 -26.40
N VAL A 174 -7.51 -15.34 -26.83
CA VAL A 174 -8.10 -16.14 -27.93
C VAL A 174 -9.56 -16.55 -27.66
N ASN A 175 -9.93 -16.67 -26.38
CA ASN A 175 -11.29 -17.00 -25.97
C ASN A 175 -12.24 -15.80 -26.00
N GLU A 176 -11.75 -14.60 -26.33
CA GLU A 176 -12.47 -13.32 -26.33
C GLU A 176 -13.12 -13.03 -24.96
N PRO A 177 -12.33 -12.94 -23.88
CA PRO A 177 -12.86 -12.66 -22.54
C PRO A 177 -13.30 -11.20 -22.40
N GLU A 178 -14.24 -10.93 -21.49
CA GLU A 178 -14.59 -9.55 -21.12
C GLU A 178 -13.57 -8.91 -20.15
N ILE A 179 -12.87 -9.75 -19.38
CA ILE A 179 -11.87 -9.36 -18.38
C ILE A 179 -10.62 -10.23 -18.52
N LEU A 180 -9.47 -9.57 -18.56
CA LEU A 180 -8.15 -10.18 -18.49
C LEU A 180 -7.49 -9.89 -17.14
N LEU A 181 -7.12 -10.95 -16.43
CA LEU A 181 -6.43 -10.90 -15.14
C LEU A 181 -4.94 -11.17 -15.37
N LEU A 182 -4.07 -10.32 -14.85
CA LEU A 182 -2.63 -10.33 -15.09
C LEU A 182 -1.88 -10.31 -13.74
N ASP A 183 -1.29 -11.44 -13.35
CA ASP A 183 -0.57 -11.60 -12.08
C ASP A 183 0.94 -11.47 -12.30
N GLU A 184 1.52 -10.30 -12.02
CA GLU A 184 2.93 -9.96 -12.22
C GLU A 184 3.52 -10.46 -13.55
N PRO A 185 2.87 -10.21 -14.70
CA PRO A 185 3.26 -10.83 -15.96
C PRO A 185 4.60 -10.32 -16.51
N LEU A 186 5.18 -9.27 -15.94
CA LEU A 186 6.44 -8.66 -16.37
C LEU A 186 7.62 -8.92 -15.43
N GLY A 187 7.39 -9.55 -14.27
CA GLY A 187 8.40 -9.71 -13.22
C GLY A 187 9.62 -10.57 -13.64
N ALA A 188 9.46 -11.44 -14.63
CA ALA A 188 10.52 -12.32 -15.12
C ALA A 188 11.38 -11.71 -16.24
N LEU A 189 11.11 -10.47 -16.68
CA LEU A 189 11.81 -9.83 -17.80
C LEU A 189 12.92 -8.88 -17.33
N ASP A 190 13.95 -8.70 -18.16
CA ASP A 190 14.94 -7.65 -17.96
C ASP A 190 14.35 -6.25 -18.21
N LEU A 191 15.04 -5.21 -17.74
CA LEU A 191 14.54 -3.83 -17.76
C LEU A 191 14.16 -3.34 -19.17
N LYS A 192 14.94 -3.68 -20.20
CA LYS A 192 14.68 -3.21 -21.56
C LYS A 192 13.43 -3.89 -22.12
N MET A 193 13.37 -5.21 -22.01
CA MET A 193 12.20 -5.97 -22.45
C MET A 193 10.95 -5.59 -21.66
N ARG A 194 11.07 -5.31 -20.37
CA ARG A 194 9.97 -4.84 -19.52
C ARG A 194 9.37 -3.55 -20.04
N LYS A 195 10.17 -2.51 -20.29
CA LYS A 195 9.69 -1.22 -20.83
C LYS A 195 9.02 -1.37 -22.20
N GLU A 196 9.58 -2.20 -23.08
CA GLU A 196 8.98 -2.49 -24.38
C GLU A 196 7.60 -3.16 -24.21
N MET A 197 7.51 -4.19 -23.35
CA MET A 197 6.27 -4.92 -23.10
C MET A 197 5.20 -4.09 -22.38
N GLN A 198 5.57 -3.11 -21.53
CA GLN A 198 4.62 -2.19 -20.91
C GLN A 198 3.84 -1.38 -21.95
N ILE A 199 4.56 -0.80 -22.91
CA ILE A 199 3.97 -0.02 -24.01
C ILE A 199 3.04 -0.90 -24.84
N GLU A 200 3.49 -2.11 -25.16
CA GLU A 200 2.71 -3.06 -25.95
C GLU A 200 1.45 -3.54 -25.24
N LEU A 201 1.51 -3.80 -23.92
CA LEU A 201 0.33 -4.15 -23.12
C LEU A 201 -0.69 -3.02 -23.11
N LYS A 202 -0.24 -1.77 -22.96
CA LYS A 202 -1.11 -0.59 -23.03
C LYS A 202 -1.78 -0.44 -24.40
N ASP A 203 -1.03 -0.66 -25.48
CA ASP A 203 -1.56 -0.59 -26.83
C ASP A 203 -2.47 -1.79 -27.17
N LEU A 204 -2.18 -2.97 -26.63
CA LEU A 204 -3.06 -4.13 -26.70
C LEU A 204 -4.39 -3.87 -25.98
N HIS A 205 -4.35 -3.31 -24.77
CA HIS A 205 -5.55 -2.92 -24.03
C HIS A 205 -6.43 -1.97 -24.86
N LYS A 206 -5.84 -0.91 -25.43
CA LYS A 206 -6.56 0.03 -26.31
C LYS A 206 -7.16 -0.63 -27.54
N ARG A 207 -6.46 -1.59 -28.16
CA ARG A 207 -6.94 -2.33 -29.34
C ARG A 207 -8.09 -3.28 -29.01
N LEU A 208 -8.05 -3.92 -27.83
CA LEU A 208 -9.07 -4.89 -27.41
C LEU A 208 -10.32 -4.23 -26.81
N GLY A 209 -10.16 -3.15 -26.05
CA GLY A 209 -11.25 -2.47 -25.34
C GLY A 209 -11.94 -3.33 -24.26
N ILE A 210 -11.26 -4.37 -23.78
CA ILE A 210 -11.72 -5.23 -22.67
C ILE A 210 -11.10 -4.76 -21.36
N THR A 211 -11.64 -5.21 -20.22
CA THR A 211 -11.16 -4.77 -18.90
C THR A 211 -9.88 -5.50 -18.51
N PHE A 212 -8.86 -4.79 -18.03
CA PHE A 212 -7.60 -5.38 -17.55
C PHE A 212 -7.49 -5.18 -16.03
N ILE A 213 -7.28 -6.26 -15.28
CA ILE A 213 -6.90 -6.20 -13.86
C ILE A 213 -5.48 -6.72 -13.73
N TYR A 214 -4.57 -5.83 -13.37
CA TYR A 214 -3.14 -6.07 -13.32
C TYR A 214 -2.64 -6.03 -11.88
N VAL A 215 -1.72 -6.93 -11.52
CA VAL A 215 -1.06 -6.95 -10.22
C VAL A 215 0.42 -6.77 -10.42
N THR A 216 1.02 -5.84 -9.70
CA THR A 216 2.47 -5.64 -9.67
C THR A 216 2.94 -5.05 -8.36
N HIS A 217 4.24 -5.19 -8.11
CA HIS A 217 4.97 -4.45 -7.08
C HIS A 217 5.83 -3.32 -7.68
N ASP A 218 5.90 -3.21 -9.01
CA ASP A 218 6.66 -2.18 -9.73
C ASP A 218 5.80 -0.91 -9.92
N GLN A 219 6.28 0.20 -9.40
CA GLN A 219 5.57 1.49 -9.45
C GLN A 219 5.54 2.08 -10.87
N GLU A 220 6.62 1.93 -11.64
CA GLU A 220 6.73 2.46 -13.02
C GLU A 220 5.69 1.78 -13.91
N GLU A 221 5.49 0.47 -13.73
CA GLU A 221 4.43 -0.29 -14.41
C GLU A 221 3.03 0.27 -14.13
N ALA A 222 2.71 0.48 -12.86
CA ALA A 222 1.40 0.96 -12.44
C ALA A 222 1.15 2.39 -12.95
N LEU A 223 2.12 3.29 -12.83
CA LEU A 223 1.99 4.68 -13.25
C LEU A 223 1.89 4.84 -14.77
N THR A 224 2.56 3.98 -15.54
CA THR A 224 2.65 4.11 -16.99
C THR A 224 1.44 3.51 -17.71
N MET A 225 0.91 2.37 -17.23
CA MET A 225 -0.09 1.59 -17.97
C MET A 225 -1.53 1.84 -17.54
N SER A 226 -1.76 2.19 -16.27
CA SER A 226 -3.08 2.11 -15.65
C SER A 226 -3.94 3.34 -15.92
N ASP A 227 -5.24 3.14 -16.01
CA ASP A 227 -6.24 4.20 -15.89
C ASP A 227 -6.52 4.51 -14.41
N THR A 228 -6.57 3.45 -13.59
CA THR A 228 -6.80 3.51 -12.13
C THR A 228 -5.79 2.62 -11.40
N ILE A 229 -5.24 3.11 -10.30
CA ILE A 229 -4.36 2.36 -9.40
C ILE A 229 -5.08 2.19 -8.06
N VAL A 230 -5.03 0.97 -7.52
CA VAL A 230 -5.42 0.63 -6.15
C VAL A 230 -4.15 0.35 -5.38
N VAL A 231 -3.75 1.29 -4.52
CA VAL A 231 -2.61 1.12 -3.62
C VAL A 231 -3.08 0.34 -2.39
N MET A 232 -2.44 -0.79 -2.13
CA MET A 232 -2.75 -1.71 -1.04
C MET A 232 -1.59 -1.77 -0.06
N ASN A 233 -1.90 -1.73 1.23
CA ASN A 233 -0.97 -2.06 2.30
C ASN A 233 -1.69 -2.93 3.32
N ASP A 234 -1.02 -3.97 3.78
CA ASP A 234 -1.50 -4.83 4.87
C ASP A 234 -2.98 -5.29 4.71
N GLY A 235 -3.32 -5.77 3.51
CA GLY A 235 -4.67 -6.24 3.21
C GLY A 235 -5.73 -5.16 3.01
N LEU A 236 -5.41 -3.89 3.27
CA LEU A 236 -6.30 -2.74 3.17
C LEU A 236 -5.99 -1.88 1.93
N ILE A 237 -7.03 -1.24 1.41
CA ILE A 237 -6.89 -0.22 0.37
C ILE A 237 -6.47 1.10 1.02
N GLN A 238 -5.29 1.60 0.65
CA GLN A 238 -4.77 2.88 1.12
C GLN A 238 -5.30 4.04 0.27
N GLN A 239 -5.32 3.85 -1.05
CA GLN A 239 -5.81 4.87 -1.99
C GLN A 239 -6.24 4.24 -3.31
N ILE A 240 -7.28 4.82 -3.90
CA ILE A 240 -7.71 4.55 -5.28
C ILE A 240 -7.71 5.89 -6.02
N GLY A 241 -7.08 5.94 -7.18
CA GLY A 241 -6.97 7.15 -7.98
C GLY A 241 -6.34 6.91 -9.35
N THR A 242 -6.29 7.95 -10.18
CA THR A 242 -5.50 7.90 -11.41
C THR A 242 -4.00 7.92 -11.07
N PRO A 243 -3.10 7.50 -11.98
CA PRO A 243 -1.66 7.61 -11.76
C PRO A 243 -1.20 9.00 -11.29
N LEU A 244 -1.81 10.06 -11.83
CA LEU A 244 -1.48 11.43 -11.46
C LEU A 244 -1.94 11.76 -10.04
N ASP A 245 -3.15 11.34 -9.66
CA ASP A 245 -3.67 11.58 -8.31
C ASP A 245 -2.85 10.82 -7.26
N ILE A 246 -2.45 9.57 -7.56
CA ILE A 246 -1.60 8.78 -6.65
C ILE A 246 -0.23 9.44 -6.45
N TYR A 247 0.35 10.00 -7.52
CA TYR A 247 1.67 10.64 -7.45
C TYR A 247 1.64 12.03 -6.79
N ASN A 248 0.72 12.89 -7.22
CA ASN A 248 0.68 14.29 -6.81
C ASN A 248 -0.14 14.54 -5.53
N GLU A 249 -1.17 13.73 -5.27
CA GLU A 249 -2.09 13.91 -4.15
C GLU A 249 -2.18 12.62 -3.29
N PRO A 250 -1.07 12.16 -2.69
CA PRO A 250 -1.10 11.00 -1.80
C PRO A 250 -1.97 11.28 -0.57
N LYS A 251 -2.82 10.33 -0.18
CA LYS A 251 -3.77 10.52 0.93
C LYS A 251 -3.16 10.30 2.31
N ASN A 252 -2.05 9.58 2.39
CA ASN A 252 -1.38 9.27 3.64
C ASN A 252 0.14 9.12 3.43
N PRO A 253 0.94 9.17 4.50
CA PRO A 253 2.40 9.05 4.43
C PRO A 253 2.88 7.79 3.73
N PHE A 254 2.20 6.65 3.95
CA PHE A 254 2.54 5.40 3.27
C PHE A 254 2.44 5.54 1.74
N VAL A 255 1.37 6.10 1.18
CA VAL A 255 1.26 6.27 -0.28
C VAL A 255 2.30 7.27 -0.80
N ALA A 256 2.60 8.33 -0.04
CA ALA A 256 3.59 9.32 -0.40
C ALA A 256 5.02 8.75 -0.47
N ASP A 257 5.37 7.90 0.48
CA ASP A 257 6.67 7.22 0.59
C ASP A 257 6.78 6.03 -0.38
N PHE A 258 5.69 5.27 -0.52
CA PHE A 258 5.65 4.07 -1.35
C PHE A 258 5.60 4.38 -2.85
N ILE A 259 5.16 5.57 -3.28
CA ILE A 259 5.06 5.92 -4.70
C ILE A 259 6.06 7.02 -5.03
N GLY A 260 7.10 6.69 -5.78
CA GLY A 260 8.20 7.60 -6.10
C GLY A 260 9.10 7.88 -4.91
N GLU A 261 10.03 8.82 -5.07
CA GLU A 261 10.79 9.37 -3.95
C GLU A 261 10.05 10.59 -3.40
N SER A 262 10.11 10.79 -2.09
CA SER A 262 9.46 11.89 -1.38
C SER A 262 10.35 12.44 -0.28
N ASN A 263 10.32 13.76 -0.12
CA ASN A 263 10.73 14.37 1.14
C ASN A 263 9.48 14.55 2.01
N ILE A 264 9.45 13.88 3.17
CA ILE A 264 8.33 13.98 4.11
C ILE A 264 8.82 14.66 5.38
N TYR A 265 8.08 15.67 5.85
CA TYR A 265 8.46 16.43 7.04
C TYR A 265 7.28 16.65 7.99
N ASN A 266 7.57 16.50 9.28
CA ASN A 266 6.72 17.01 10.34
C ASN A 266 6.55 18.52 10.23
N ALA A 267 5.31 18.98 10.20
CA ALA A 267 4.99 20.38 9.98
C ALA A 267 3.83 20.87 10.86
N THR A 268 3.60 22.18 10.85
CA THR A 268 2.45 22.79 11.54
C THR A 268 1.91 23.95 10.72
N MET A 269 0.59 24.02 10.56
CA MET A 269 -0.07 25.13 9.86
C MET A 269 0.16 26.44 10.62
N ALA A 270 0.79 27.40 9.96
CA ALA A 270 1.16 28.70 10.53
C ALA A 270 0.11 29.79 10.30
N GLY A 271 -0.94 29.50 9.51
CA GLY A 271 -2.02 30.40 9.18
C GLY A 271 -2.70 29.96 7.89
N LYS A 272 -3.53 30.84 7.33
CA LYS A 272 -4.22 30.59 6.05
C LYS A 272 -3.19 30.36 4.94
N LEU A 273 -3.28 29.22 4.27
CA LEU A 273 -2.40 28.84 3.15
C LEU A 273 -0.91 28.94 3.49
N LYS A 274 -0.54 28.70 4.75
CA LYS A 274 0.84 28.78 5.23
C LYS A 274 1.18 27.63 6.15
N VAL A 275 2.31 27.00 5.90
CA VAL A 275 2.81 25.86 6.68
C VAL A 275 4.25 26.11 7.12
N LYS A 276 4.59 25.65 8.33
CA LYS A 276 5.93 25.79 8.91
C LYS A 276 6.60 24.42 9.02
N PHE A 277 7.73 24.27 8.34
CA PHE A 277 8.61 23.10 8.35
C PHE A 277 10.04 23.54 7.97
N LEU A 278 11.06 22.69 8.18
CA LEU A 278 12.47 23.00 7.92
C LEU A 278 12.95 24.34 8.54
N GLY A 279 12.34 24.76 9.66
CA GLY A 279 12.67 26.02 10.34
C GLY A 279 12.16 27.30 9.65
N ALA A 280 11.41 27.21 8.55
CA ALA A 280 10.86 28.35 7.82
C ALA A 280 9.34 28.23 7.60
N THR A 281 8.71 29.29 7.09
CA THR A 281 7.29 29.31 6.72
C THR A 281 7.17 29.41 5.22
N PHE A 282 6.36 28.53 4.64
CA PHE A 282 6.11 28.41 3.22
C PHE A 282 4.65 28.72 2.94
N ASP A 283 4.39 29.33 1.78
CA ASP A 283 3.04 29.43 1.24
C ASP A 283 2.67 28.07 0.61
N CYS A 284 1.42 27.64 0.72
CA CYS A 284 0.89 26.36 0.22
C CYS A 284 -0.54 26.55 -0.32
N VAL A 285 -1.09 25.51 -0.95
CA VAL A 285 -2.46 25.56 -1.52
C VAL A 285 -3.55 24.99 -0.62
N ASP A 286 -3.19 24.13 0.33
CA ASP A 286 -4.13 23.51 1.26
C ASP A 286 -4.40 24.39 2.48
N ASP A 287 -5.68 24.56 2.82
CA ASP A 287 -6.12 25.40 3.94
C ASP A 287 -6.70 24.54 5.07
N LEU A 288 -5.84 24.20 6.03
CA LEU A 288 -6.19 23.52 7.28
C LEU A 288 -6.15 24.51 8.46
N PRO A 289 -6.80 24.19 9.60
CA PRO A 289 -6.82 25.06 10.77
C PRO A 289 -5.42 25.48 11.24
N THR A 290 -5.29 26.70 11.74
CA THR A 290 -4.02 27.18 12.30
C THR A 290 -3.63 26.33 13.51
N ASN A 291 -2.33 26.00 13.62
CA ASN A 291 -1.73 25.06 14.58
C ASN A 291 -2.07 23.58 14.37
N GLU A 292 -2.77 23.22 13.28
CA GLU A 292 -2.94 21.80 12.92
C GLU A 292 -1.57 21.16 12.64
N LYS A 293 -1.36 19.96 13.20
CA LYS A 293 -0.19 19.12 12.93
C LYS A 293 -0.42 18.36 11.63
N VAL A 294 0.54 18.47 10.72
CA VAL A 294 0.44 17.95 9.36
C VAL A 294 1.78 17.36 8.95
N ASP A 295 1.75 16.48 7.96
CA ASP A 295 2.93 16.07 7.21
C ASP A 295 2.97 16.86 5.90
N VAL A 296 4.14 17.37 5.56
CA VAL A 296 4.41 18.02 4.28
C VAL A 296 5.15 17.04 3.41
N VAL A 297 4.69 16.85 2.18
CA VAL A 297 5.35 16.03 1.15
C VAL A 297 5.80 16.94 0.02
N ILE A 298 7.06 16.79 -0.39
CA ILE A 298 7.63 17.49 -1.53
C ILE A 298 8.46 16.51 -2.35
N ARG A 299 8.18 16.41 -3.65
CA ARG A 299 8.95 15.55 -4.54
C ARG A 299 10.35 16.11 -4.78
N PRO A 300 11.41 15.28 -4.79
CA PRO A 300 12.77 15.77 -5.01
C PRO A 300 12.96 16.61 -6.27
N GLU A 301 12.24 16.32 -7.35
CA GLU A 301 12.28 17.05 -8.62
C GLU A 301 11.59 18.42 -8.60
N ASP A 302 10.72 18.67 -7.61
CA ASP A 302 10.00 19.95 -7.47
C ASP A 302 10.82 21.00 -6.70
N ILE A 303 11.89 20.57 -6.02
CA ILE A 303 12.79 21.45 -5.27
C ILE A 303 13.84 22.06 -6.20
N LYS A 304 13.82 23.38 -6.34
CA LYS A 304 14.78 24.11 -7.19
C LYS A 304 15.97 24.61 -6.37
N ILE A 305 17.16 24.23 -6.80
CA ILE A 305 18.42 24.77 -6.28
C ILE A 305 18.66 26.17 -6.86
N VAL A 306 18.70 27.18 -6.00
CA VAL A 306 18.98 28.58 -6.32
C VAL A 306 20.18 29.08 -5.52
N ALA A 307 20.66 30.29 -5.83
CA ALA A 307 21.73 30.91 -5.04
C ALA A 307 21.29 31.09 -3.56
N ALA A 308 22.22 30.89 -2.63
CA ALA A 308 21.96 31.08 -1.20
C ALA A 308 21.30 32.43 -0.89
N GLY A 309 20.30 32.42 -0.02
CA GLY A 309 19.46 33.56 0.35
C GLY A 309 18.37 33.95 -0.66
N LYS A 310 18.26 33.24 -1.79
CA LYS A 310 17.19 33.46 -2.79
C LYS A 310 16.07 32.43 -2.76
N GLY A 311 16.22 31.37 -1.98
CA GLY A 311 15.20 30.34 -1.79
C GLY A 311 14.32 30.62 -0.56
N ASN A 312 13.42 29.68 -0.25
CA ASN A 312 12.65 29.65 0.98
C ASN A 312 13.54 29.31 2.20
N VAL A 313 14.51 28.40 2.02
CA VAL A 313 15.50 28.01 3.03
C VAL A 313 16.89 27.89 2.42
N ASP A 314 17.92 27.99 3.25
CA ASP A 314 19.31 27.72 2.86
C ASP A 314 19.73 26.34 3.34
N GLY A 315 20.54 25.66 2.53
CA GLY A 315 21.14 24.38 2.87
C GLY A 315 22.57 24.26 2.35
N LYS A 316 23.23 23.16 2.71
CA LYS A 316 24.56 22.79 2.22
C LYS A 316 24.49 21.44 1.54
N ILE A 317 25.00 21.34 0.31
CA ILE A 317 25.10 20.07 -0.41
C ILE A 317 26.12 19.19 0.31
N ILE A 318 25.68 18.03 0.80
CA ILE A 318 26.51 17.04 1.49
C ILE A 318 27.02 15.99 0.52
N SER A 319 26.14 15.52 -0.36
CA SER A 319 26.44 14.45 -1.31
C SER A 319 25.84 14.77 -2.68
N ARG A 320 26.41 14.17 -3.72
CA ARG A 320 25.90 14.24 -5.08
C ARG A 320 26.11 12.91 -5.80
N VAL A 321 25.05 12.39 -6.40
CA VAL A 321 25.07 11.16 -7.18
C VAL A 321 24.49 11.41 -8.57
N PHE A 322 25.18 10.98 -9.62
CA PHE A 322 24.65 11.02 -10.98
C PHE A 322 23.81 9.77 -11.27
N LYS A 323 22.50 9.92 -11.46
CA LYS A 323 21.53 8.84 -11.73
C LYS A 323 21.28 8.63 -13.24
N GLY A 324 22.10 9.24 -14.10
CA GLY A 324 22.07 9.05 -15.56
C GLY A 324 21.35 10.16 -16.33
N VAL A 325 20.12 10.53 -15.94
CA VAL A 325 19.37 11.65 -16.56
C VAL A 325 19.38 12.92 -15.69
N HIS A 326 19.59 12.77 -14.39
CA HIS A 326 19.68 13.87 -13.42
C HIS A 326 20.76 13.55 -12.37
N TYR A 327 21.07 14.56 -11.57
CA TYR A 327 21.82 14.43 -10.33
C TYR A 327 20.86 14.43 -9.16
N GLU A 328 21.10 13.52 -8.23
CA GLU A 328 20.47 13.48 -6.92
C GLU A 328 21.43 14.12 -5.91
N TYR A 329 20.90 14.98 -5.06
CA TYR A 329 21.65 15.74 -4.06
C TYR A 329 21.05 15.52 -2.69
N ASP A 330 21.90 15.24 -1.72
CA ASP A 330 21.54 15.32 -0.31
C ASP A 330 21.94 16.70 0.21
N VAL A 331 20.94 17.50 0.59
CA VAL A 331 21.14 18.85 1.10
C VAL A 331 20.78 18.91 2.58
N GLN A 332 21.74 19.26 3.43
CA GLN A 332 21.51 19.50 4.84
C GLN A 332 20.96 20.92 5.06
N VAL A 333 19.77 21.01 5.66
CA VAL A 333 19.12 22.25 6.08
C VAL A 333 19.12 22.33 7.60
N GLY A 334 19.57 23.47 8.13
CA GLY A 334 19.68 23.66 9.58
C GLY A 334 20.73 22.73 10.20
N ARG A 335 20.36 22.02 11.29
CA ARG A 335 21.28 21.16 12.05
C ARG A 335 21.17 19.68 11.75
N LYS A 336 19.97 19.20 11.41
CA LYS A 336 19.68 17.76 11.30
C LYS A 336 18.85 17.39 10.07
N SER A 337 18.12 18.34 9.46
CA SER A 337 17.17 18.00 8.40
C SER A 337 17.87 17.77 7.07
N GLU A 338 17.58 16.65 6.45
CA GLU A 338 18.06 16.28 5.11
C GLU A 338 16.95 16.51 4.07
N VAL A 339 17.37 16.97 2.90
CA VAL A 339 16.50 17.24 1.76
C VAL A 339 17.12 16.61 0.53
N ILE A 340 16.42 15.65 -0.06
CA ILE A 340 16.79 15.00 -1.32
C ILE A 340 16.26 15.86 -2.46
N ILE A 341 17.12 16.19 -3.43
CA ILE A 341 16.77 17.04 -4.57
C ILE A 341 17.25 16.40 -5.86
N GLN A 342 16.40 16.39 -6.89
CA GLN A 342 16.77 15.97 -8.23
C GLN A 342 16.91 17.17 -9.18
N SER A 343 18.06 17.29 -9.84
CA SER A 343 18.32 18.37 -10.80
C SER A 343 19.19 17.91 -11.97
N THR A 344 18.87 18.39 -13.17
CA THR A 344 19.69 18.15 -14.37
C THR A 344 20.91 19.08 -14.45
N ILE A 345 20.97 20.11 -13.61
CA ILE A 345 22.09 21.04 -13.49
C ILE A 345 23.06 20.49 -12.45
N GLU A 346 24.35 20.53 -12.77
CA GLU A 346 25.43 20.14 -11.87
C GLU A 346 25.76 21.26 -10.87
N TYR A 347 25.75 20.91 -9.58
CA TYR A 347 26.23 21.75 -8.48
C TYR A 347 27.37 21.03 -7.75
N PRO A 348 28.42 21.74 -7.30
CA PRO A 348 29.50 21.16 -6.52
C PRO A 348 29.07 20.78 -5.09
N GLU A 349 29.64 19.70 -4.59
CA GLU A 349 29.50 19.32 -3.18
C GLU A 349 30.08 20.40 -2.25
N ASN A 350 29.58 20.43 -1.02
CA ASN A 350 29.91 21.43 0.01
C ASN A 350 29.51 22.87 -0.31
N GLU A 351 28.87 23.14 -1.44
CA GLU A 351 28.33 24.46 -1.75
C GLU A 351 27.12 24.78 -0.86
N LYS A 352 27.04 26.05 -0.46
CA LYS A 352 25.85 26.59 0.21
C LYS A 352 24.86 27.08 -0.84
N VAL A 353 23.66 26.54 -0.82
CA VAL A 353 22.60 26.80 -1.80
C VAL A 353 21.31 27.25 -1.12
N GLY A 354 20.44 27.92 -1.86
CA GLY A 354 19.06 28.18 -1.47
C GLY A 354 18.14 27.14 -2.10
N LEU A 355 17.10 26.72 -1.39
CA LEU A 355 16.09 25.79 -1.85
C LEU A 355 14.78 26.55 -2.07
N ALA A 356 14.24 26.48 -3.28
CA ALA A 356 12.97 27.11 -3.64
C ALA A 356 11.93 26.05 -4.00
N VAL A 357 10.75 26.15 -3.40
CA VAL A 357 9.61 25.25 -3.66
C VAL A 357 8.38 26.12 -3.95
N ALA A 358 7.63 25.80 -5.02
CA ALA A 358 6.40 26.53 -5.31
C ALA A 358 5.27 26.08 -4.38
N PRO A 359 4.28 26.94 -4.09
CA PRO A 359 3.16 26.57 -3.20
C PRO A 359 2.36 25.35 -3.67
N ASP A 360 2.25 25.16 -5.00
CA ASP A 360 1.51 24.05 -5.61
C ASP A 360 2.27 22.71 -5.49
N ASP A 361 3.58 22.77 -5.23
CA ASP A 361 4.46 21.59 -5.10
C ASP A 361 4.60 21.13 -3.62
N ILE A 362 3.88 21.79 -2.71
CA ILE A 362 3.84 21.47 -1.28
C ILE A 362 2.52 20.80 -0.98
N HIS A 363 2.52 19.48 -0.90
CA HIS A 363 1.34 18.71 -0.56
C HIS A 363 1.20 18.57 0.96
N ILE A 364 0.01 18.87 1.49
CA ILE A 364 -0.26 18.80 2.93
C ILE A 364 -1.16 17.62 3.26
N MET A 365 -0.64 16.72 4.10
CA MET A 365 -1.40 15.59 4.64
C MET A 365 -1.72 15.82 6.10
N LYS A 366 -2.99 15.63 6.46
CA LYS A 366 -3.39 15.68 7.86
C LYS A 366 -2.78 14.48 8.61
N LYS A 367 -2.15 14.72 9.76
CA LYS A 367 -1.76 13.64 10.65
C LYS A 367 -2.98 13.03 11.30
N GLU A 368 -3.21 11.75 11.09
CA GLU A 368 -4.27 11.01 11.78
C GLU A 368 -3.87 10.70 13.23
N VAL A 369 -2.58 10.42 13.46
CA VAL A 369 -2.03 10.08 14.77
C VAL A 369 -0.82 10.99 15.06
N THR A 370 -0.78 11.55 16.27
CA THR A 370 0.33 12.40 16.73
C THR A 370 0.98 11.89 18.02
N THR A 371 0.42 10.82 18.59
CA THR A 371 0.87 10.15 19.81
C THR A 371 0.15 8.79 19.84
N ASN A 372 0.76 7.77 20.44
CA ASN A 372 0.09 6.50 20.65
C ASN A 372 -0.98 6.67 21.73
N VAL A 373 -2.20 6.23 21.47
CA VAL A 373 -3.33 6.27 22.41
C VAL A 373 -3.99 4.92 22.47
N TYR A 374 -3.86 4.26 23.61
CA TYR A 374 -4.46 2.95 23.85
C TYR A 374 -5.68 3.15 24.73
N ALA A 375 -6.84 3.17 24.07
CA ALA A 375 -8.09 3.50 24.73
C ALA A 375 -8.62 2.35 25.57
N ASP A 376 -8.24 1.11 25.32
CA ASP A 376 -8.68 -0.14 25.94
C ASP A 376 -7.65 -0.75 26.91
N ALA A 377 -6.60 0.00 27.22
CA ALA A 377 -5.60 -0.41 28.20
C ALA A 377 -6.17 -0.51 29.63
N TRP A 378 -5.58 -1.40 30.43
CA TRP A 378 -6.01 -1.67 31.81
C TRP A 378 -4.82 -1.96 32.72
N ILE A 379 -5.03 -1.92 34.05
CA ILE A 379 -3.97 -2.18 35.03
C ILE A 379 -4.16 -3.56 35.66
N ASP A 380 -3.10 -4.38 35.65
CA ASP A 380 -3.09 -5.71 36.24
C ASP A 380 -2.86 -5.68 37.77
N ASN A 381 -3.07 -6.82 38.43
CA ASN A 381 -2.83 -6.99 39.87
C ASN A 381 -1.38 -6.80 40.34
N LYS A 382 -0.42 -6.57 39.43
CA LYS A 382 0.97 -6.22 39.73
C LYS A 382 1.24 -4.73 39.52
N ASN A 383 0.19 -3.92 39.30
CA ASN A 383 0.26 -2.50 39.00
C ASN A 383 0.98 -2.19 37.67
N ARG A 384 0.93 -3.10 36.70
CA ARG A 384 1.49 -2.88 35.36
C ARG A 384 0.38 -2.50 34.40
N LEU A 385 0.69 -1.65 33.44
CA LEU A 385 -0.21 -1.34 32.34
C LEU A 385 -0.20 -2.48 31.33
N MET A 386 -1.38 -2.97 31.00
CA MET A 386 -1.62 -3.93 29.93
C MET A 386 -2.11 -3.18 28.70
N ILE A 387 -1.36 -3.28 27.60
CA ILE A 387 -1.77 -2.88 26.26
C ILE A 387 -1.86 -4.17 25.45
N GLY A 388 -3.09 -4.62 25.22
CA GLY A 388 -3.37 -5.99 24.79
C GLY A 388 -2.74 -7.01 25.74
N ASP A 389 -1.87 -7.89 25.22
CA ASP A 389 -1.15 -8.91 25.98
C ASP A 389 0.22 -8.43 26.53
N ASN A 390 0.60 -7.18 26.27
CA ASN A 390 1.91 -6.63 26.61
C ASN A 390 1.86 -5.85 27.92
N ALA A 391 2.77 -6.17 28.85
CA ALA A 391 2.85 -5.56 30.18
C ALA A 391 3.96 -4.50 30.26
N PHE A 392 3.62 -3.31 30.75
CA PHE A 392 4.55 -2.19 30.94
C PHE A 392 4.55 -1.72 32.39
N GLU A 393 5.74 -1.47 32.94
CA GLU A 393 5.88 -0.81 34.24
C GLU A 393 5.37 0.64 34.17
N ILE A 394 4.62 1.09 35.17
CA ILE A 394 3.99 2.42 35.19
C ILE A 394 4.11 3.11 36.54
N ASP A 395 4.08 4.44 36.54
CA ASP A 395 3.87 5.23 37.75
C ASP A 395 2.37 5.38 38.05
N ILE A 396 1.85 4.53 38.93
CA ILE A 396 0.43 4.54 39.36
C ILE A 396 0.04 5.80 40.16
N THR A 397 0.98 6.59 40.66
CA THR A 397 0.65 7.83 41.41
C THR A 397 0.00 8.89 40.52
N GLN A 398 0.16 8.77 39.20
CA GLN A 398 -0.49 9.61 38.20
C GLN A 398 -2.03 9.51 38.23
N LEU A 399 -2.58 8.38 38.68
CA LEU A 399 -4.02 8.10 38.67
C LEU A 399 -4.79 8.94 39.70
N LEU A 400 -4.15 9.31 40.80
CA LEU A 400 -4.77 10.08 41.88
C LEU A 400 -3.83 11.17 42.39
N LYS A 401 -4.22 12.43 42.21
CA LYS A 401 -3.39 13.57 42.61
C LYS A 401 -3.12 13.58 44.11
N GLY A 402 -1.83 13.61 44.50
CA GLY A 402 -1.40 13.62 45.90
C GLY A 402 -1.38 12.25 46.55
N SER A 403 -1.48 11.18 45.75
CA SER A 403 -1.27 9.80 46.19
C SER A 403 0.21 9.44 46.30
N THR A 404 0.50 8.38 47.03
CA THR A 404 1.83 7.77 47.17
C THR A 404 1.72 6.25 47.11
N VAL A 405 2.78 5.56 46.72
CA VAL A 405 2.85 4.09 46.79
C VAL A 405 3.41 3.68 48.15
N ASP A 406 2.77 2.73 48.83
CA ASP A 406 3.27 2.17 50.10
C ASP A 406 4.33 1.08 49.91
N GLU A 407 4.90 0.58 51.01
CA GLU A 407 5.93 -0.48 50.98
C GLU A 407 5.43 -1.82 50.42
N GLU A 408 4.11 -2.00 50.33
CA GLU A 408 3.46 -3.19 49.78
C GLU A 408 3.06 -3.01 48.30
N GLY A 409 3.31 -1.83 47.72
CA GLY A 409 3.02 -1.51 46.32
C GLY A 409 1.62 -0.96 46.06
N TYR A 410 0.82 -0.68 47.08
CA TYR A 410 -0.55 -0.16 46.90
C TYR A 410 -0.56 1.36 46.71
N LEU A 411 -1.50 1.83 45.89
CA LEU A 411 -1.77 3.26 45.74
C LEU A 411 -2.51 3.77 46.99
N VAL A 412 -1.92 4.74 47.69
CA VAL A 412 -2.51 5.37 48.88
C VAL A 412 -2.92 6.80 48.55
N GLY A 413 -4.21 7.09 48.66
CA GLY A 413 -4.77 8.42 48.42
C GLY A 413 -4.39 9.45 49.50
N PRO A 414 -4.62 10.76 49.23
CA PRO A 414 -4.35 11.83 50.20
C PRO A 414 -5.21 11.75 51.48
N ASP A 415 -6.28 10.96 51.45
CA ASP A 415 -7.14 10.62 52.58
C ASP A 415 -6.71 9.33 53.32
N ALA A 416 -5.51 8.81 53.02
CA ALA A 416 -4.92 7.59 53.55
C ALA A 416 -5.68 6.30 53.22
N LYS A 417 -6.56 6.33 52.22
CA LYS A 417 -7.24 5.13 51.69
C LYS A 417 -6.32 4.37 50.76
N LYS A 418 -6.36 3.04 50.84
CA LYS A 418 -5.61 2.15 49.95
C LYS A 418 -6.48 1.74 48.77
N TYR A 419 -5.90 1.69 47.58
CA TYR A 419 -6.56 1.21 46.37
C TYR A 419 -5.81 -0.01 45.83
N VAL A 420 -6.55 -1.08 45.55
CA VAL A 420 -6.05 -2.28 44.86
C VAL A 420 -6.40 -2.15 43.39
N LEU A 421 -5.40 -1.87 42.57
CA LEU A 421 -5.59 -1.69 41.13
C LEU A 421 -5.51 -3.08 40.49
N ASP A 422 -6.66 -3.68 40.20
CA ASP A 422 -6.79 -4.93 39.46
C ASP A 422 -8.01 -4.77 38.54
N ASP A 423 -7.83 -5.02 37.23
CA ASP A 423 -8.81 -4.71 36.19
C ASP A 423 -9.30 -3.25 36.21
N VAL A 424 -8.36 -2.30 36.37
CA VAL A 424 -8.69 -0.86 36.28
C VAL A 424 -8.54 -0.36 34.86
N ASP A 425 -9.66 -0.01 34.24
CA ASP A 425 -9.73 0.59 32.91
C ASP A 425 -9.09 1.98 32.86
N VAL A 426 -8.09 2.14 32.00
CA VAL A 426 -7.39 3.41 31.76
C VAL A 426 -7.32 3.73 30.27
N VAL A 427 -6.90 4.96 29.97
CA VAL A 427 -6.40 5.35 28.66
C VAL A 427 -4.93 5.66 28.85
N ALA A 428 -4.07 4.96 28.10
CA ALA A 428 -2.64 5.24 28.07
C ALA A 428 -2.30 6.11 26.87
N THR A 429 -1.38 7.06 27.06
CA THR A 429 -0.88 7.93 25.99
C THR A 429 0.63 8.02 26.07
N ILE A 430 1.30 7.70 24.96
CA ILE A 430 2.77 7.63 24.85
C ILE A 430 3.21 8.45 23.62
N ASP A 431 4.18 9.35 23.80
CA ASP A 431 4.77 10.12 22.69
C ASP A 431 5.67 9.19 21.85
N PHE A 432 5.75 9.42 20.54
CA PHE A 432 6.50 8.53 19.64
C PHE A 432 7.99 8.45 19.99
N LYS A 433 8.57 9.54 20.50
CA LYS A 433 9.98 9.63 20.90
C LYS A 433 10.28 8.97 22.25
N ASP A 434 9.24 8.68 23.03
CA ASP A 434 9.36 8.14 24.39
C ASP A 434 9.35 6.59 24.37
N ILE A 435 9.32 5.99 23.19
CA ILE A 435 9.46 4.55 22.95
C ILE A 435 10.86 4.28 22.39
N GLU A 436 11.58 3.34 23.00
CA GLU A 436 12.87 2.86 22.54
C GLU A 436 12.70 1.44 21.97
N LEU A 437 13.42 1.13 20.89
CA LEU A 437 13.44 -0.20 20.27
C LEU A 437 14.80 -0.87 20.50
N ASP A 438 14.77 -2.17 20.78
CA ASP A 438 15.96 -3.00 20.99
C ASP A 438 15.86 -4.32 20.18
N ASP A 439 16.99 -4.81 19.68
CA ASP A 439 17.08 -6.09 18.98
C ASP A 439 17.23 -7.29 19.94
N VAL A 440 17.44 -7.02 21.23
CA VAL A 440 17.47 -8.02 22.30
C VAL A 440 16.05 -8.32 22.78
N ILE A 441 15.62 -9.57 22.62
CA ILE A 441 14.32 -10.06 23.07
C ILE A 441 14.49 -10.73 24.43
N GLU A 442 13.96 -10.09 25.48
CA GLU A 442 13.87 -10.67 26.82
C GLU A 442 12.59 -11.51 26.98
N GLU A 443 12.65 -12.50 27.87
CA GLU A 443 11.49 -13.35 28.19
C GLU A 443 10.40 -12.50 28.86
N ASP A 444 9.17 -12.56 28.33
CA ASP A 444 8.00 -11.76 28.77
C ASP A 444 8.08 -10.24 28.51
N ALA A 445 9.08 -9.73 27.75
CA ALA A 445 9.12 -8.33 27.36
C ALA A 445 8.12 -8.02 26.22
N PRO A 446 7.51 -6.82 26.21
CA PRO A 446 6.74 -6.35 25.08
C PRO A 446 7.57 -6.39 23.79
N MET A 447 7.05 -7.06 22.76
CA MET A 447 7.75 -7.21 21.49
C MET A 447 6.78 -7.17 20.31
N GLY A 448 7.30 -6.78 19.16
CA GLY A 448 6.53 -6.78 17.93
C GLY A 448 7.42 -6.77 16.69
N GLN A 449 6.78 -6.95 15.54
CA GLN A 449 7.44 -6.94 14.26
C GLN A 449 7.34 -5.55 13.63
N ILE A 450 8.43 -5.06 13.06
CA ILE A 450 8.40 -3.82 12.30
C ILE A 450 7.63 -4.04 10.99
N ILE A 451 6.56 -3.29 10.79
CA ILE A 451 5.68 -3.42 9.61
C ILE A 451 5.75 -2.22 8.66
N SER A 452 6.31 -1.09 9.10
CA SER A 452 6.48 0.10 8.28
C SER A 452 7.60 0.98 8.82
N ILE A 453 8.36 1.59 7.93
CA ILE A 453 9.42 2.55 8.25
C ILE A 453 9.34 3.71 7.26
N ILE A 454 9.27 4.94 7.75
CA ILE A 454 9.23 6.16 6.92
C ILE A 454 10.28 7.14 7.43
N TRP A 455 11.09 7.72 6.55
CA TRP A 455 12.04 8.77 6.93
C TRP A 455 11.36 10.15 6.94
N LEU A 456 11.38 10.83 8.09
CA LEU A 456 10.79 12.16 8.29
C LEU A 456 11.82 13.29 8.26
N GLY A 457 12.86 13.15 7.44
CA GLY A 457 13.87 14.17 7.20
C GLY A 457 14.95 14.32 8.28
N ASP A 458 14.67 13.92 9.53
CA ASP A 458 15.64 13.93 10.63
C ASP A 458 15.61 12.69 11.54
N HIS A 459 14.59 11.84 11.41
CA HIS A 459 14.45 10.54 12.08
C HIS A 459 13.56 9.60 11.27
N TYR A 460 13.54 8.31 11.62
CA TYR A 460 12.60 7.33 11.09
C TYR A 460 11.37 7.27 11.99
N GLN A 461 10.19 7.30 11.39
CA GLN A 461 8.97 6.87 12.04
C GLN A 461 8.74 5.38 11.71
N VAL A 462 8.73 4.56 12.74
CA VAL A 462 8.62 3.10 12.67
C VAL A 462 7.28 2.69 13.25
N ILE A 463 6.58 1.76 12.59
CA ILE A 463 5.39 1.11 13.15
C ILE A 463 5.77 -0.32 13.52
N VAL A 464 5.65 -0.63 14.81
CA VAL A 464 5.87 -1.96 15.38
C VAL A 464 4.51 -2.56 15.72
N ARG A 465 4.21 -3.73 15.14
CA ARG A 465 2.98 -4.46 15.42
C ARG A 465 3.25 -5.66 16.32
N THR A 466 2.53 -5.75 17.42
CA THR A 466 2.61 -6.88 18.35
C THR A 466 1.81 -8.09 17.83
N ASN A 467 1.95 -9.25 18.50
CA ASN A 467 1.28 -10.50 18.08
C ASN A 467 -0.25 -10.44 18.21
N ASP A 468 -0.74 -9.58 19.10
CA ASP A 468 -2.14 -9.27 19.38
C ASP A 468 -2.68 -8.09 18.52
N GLU A 469 -1.93 -7.71 17.48
CA GLU A 469 -2.30 -6.69 16.48
C GLU A 469 -2.36 -5.25 17.00
N GLU A 470 -1.69 -4.96 18.13
CA GLU A 470 -1.49 -3.58 18.60
C GLU A 470 -0.33 -2.91 17.86
N ASP A 471 -0.56 -1.67 17.41
CA ASP A 471 0.45 -0.87 16.71
C ASP A 471 1.10 0.16 17.65
N PHE A 472 2.42 0.21 17.64
CA PHE A 472 3.25 1.20 18.33
C PHE A 472 4.00 2.02 17.29
N ILE A 473 3.72 3.31 17.23
CA ILE A 473 4.42 4.27 16.37
C ILE A 473 5.59 4.87 17.16
N VAL A 474 6.80 4.76 16.62
CA VAL A 474 8.05 5.10 17.30
C VAL A 474 8.90 6.02 16.43
N ASP A 475 9.42 7.10 17.01
CA ASP A 475 10.40 7.96 16.36
C ASP A 475 11.82 7.46 16.72
N SER A 476 12.51 6.85 15.75
CA SER A 476 13.84 6.24 15.91
C SER A 476 14.91 7.02 15.14
N GLU A 477 16.06 7.30 15.77
CA GLU A 477 17.24 7.84 15.05
C GLU A 477 17.96 6.75 14.22
N TYR A 478 17.65 5.47 14.47
CA TYR A 478 18.27 4.32 13.80
C TYR A 478 17.39 3.77 12.68
N LEU A 479 18.04 3.34 11.59
CA LEU A 479 17.42 2.59 10.52
C LEU A 479 17.24 1.13 10.94
N TRP A 480 16.01 0.64 10.84
CA TRP A 480 15.64 -0.75 11.03
C TRP A 480 15.27 -1.40 9.69
N ASN A 481 14.96 -2.70 9.67
CA ASN A 481 14.36 -3.34 8.50
C ASN A 481 12.92 -3.76 8.77
N GLU A 482 12.08 -3.65 7.75
CA GLU A 482 10.76 -4.26 7.78
C GLU A 482 10.88 -5.77 7.98
N GLY A 483 10.08 -6.29 8.91
CA GLY A 483 10.08 -7.69 9.29
C GLY A 483 10.98 -8.03 10.48
N ASP A 484 11.83 -7.11 10.95
CA ASP A 484 12.63 -7.30 12.15
C ASP A 484 11.72 -7.43 13.38
N LEU A 485 12.04 -8.39 14.25
CA LEU A 485 11.38 -8.57 15.54
C LEU A 485 12.15 -7.77 16.60
N VAL A 486 11.47 -6.85 17.28
CA VAL A 486 12.08 -5.89 18.21
C VAL A 486 11.33 -5.87 19.53
N SER A 487 12.06 -5.58 20.61
CA SER A 487 11.49 -5.27 21.92
C SER A 487 11.05 -3.81 21.99
N ILE A 488 9.94 -3.55 22.69
CA ILE A 488 9.36 -2.22 22.88
C ILE A 488 9.61 -1.79 24.32
N ILE A 489 10.45 -0.78 24.50
CA ILE A 489 10.88 -0.30 25.81
C ILE A 489 10.28 1.10 26.05
N ILE A 490 9.58 1.26 27.17
CA ILE A 490 8.95 2.54 27.55
C ILE A 490 9.23 2.78 29.02
N LYS A 491 9.69 3.99 29.37
CA LYS A 491 9.96 4.32 30.77
C LYS A 491 8.63 4.58 31.50
N PRO A 492 8.48 4.16 32.77
CA PRO A 492 7.23 4.34 33.52
C PRO A 492 6.72 5.78 33.59
N GLU A 493 7.62 6.75 33.67
CA GLU A 493 7.31 8.18 33.71
C GLU A 493 6.80 8.76 32.38
N ASP A 494 7.07 8.11 31.26
CA ASP A 494 6.71 8.58 29.93
C ASP A 494 5.31 8.11 29.49
N ILE A 495 4.76 7.12 30.20
CA ILE A 495 3.40 6.63 30.01
C ILE A 495 2.44 7.55 30.77
N LYS A 496 1.63 8.32 30.03
CA LYS A 496 0.58 9.16 30.62
C LYS A 496 -0.70 8.37 30.77
N LEU A 497 -1.20 8.29 31.99
CA LEU A 497 -2.41 7.55 32.31
C LEU A 497 -3.59 8.47 32.61
N LYS A 498 -4.77 8.08 32.12
CA LYS A 498 -6.04 8.70 32.46
C LYS A 498 -7.08 7.65 32.80
N LEU A 499 -7.67 7.73 33.98
CA LEU A 499 -8.78 6.85 34.38
C LEU A 499 -10.01 7.07 33.49
N LYS A 500 -10.67 5.96 33.11
CA LYS A 500 -11.98 5.99 32.44
C LYS A 500 -13.15 6.15 33.40
N GLY A 501 -12.97 5.78 34.67
CA GLY A 501 -13.99 5.81 35.72
C GLY A 501 -13.51 6.45 37.03
N GLU A 502 -14.23 6.18 38.11
CA GLU A 502 -13.83 6.56 39.47
C GLU A 502 -13.06 5.42 40.14
N LEU A 503 -12.08 5.75 40.98
CA LEU A 503 -11.30 4.76 41.76
C LEU A 503 -12.06 4.16 42.96
N VAL A 504 -13.24 4.69 43.27
CA VAL A 504 -14.07 4.30 44.44
C VAL A 504 -14.35 2.79 44.53
N PRO A 505 -14.62 2.05 43.42
CA PRO A 505 -14.84 0.60 43.48
C PRO A 505 -13.61 -0.23 43.87
N TYR A 506 -12.42 0.37 43.82
CA TYR A 506 -11.13 -0.29 44.05
C TYR A 506 -10.52 0.07 45.41
N GLU A 507 -11.26 0.82 46.24
CA GLU A 507 -10.91 1.16 47.62
C GLU A 507 -10.97 -0.11 48.50
N ASN A 508 -9.89 -0.37 49.25
CA ASN A 508 -9.75 -1.51 50.16
C ASN A 508 -10.24 -1.21 51.58
#